data_AF-A0A933G657-F1
#
_entry.id   AF-A0A933G657-F1
#
_cell.length_a   1.000
_cell.length_b   1.000
_cell.length_c   1.000
_cell.angle_alpha   90.00
_cell.angle_beta   90.00
_cell.angle_gamma   90.00
#
_symmetry.space_group_name_H-M   'P 1'
#
loop_
_entity.id
_entity.type
_entity.pdbx_description
1 polymer ?
#
loop_
_entity_poly.entity_id
_entity_poly.type
_entity_poly.pdbx_seq_one_letter_code
_entity_poly.pdbx_strand_id
1 'polypeptide(L)'
;MLRILATLTGETFDANSMVAMLLAAIAGFMLITGMRRRQRERAKQTAPPVPRRFAESASSPDSKENLRRDLERLIGELHDLSRKLGAEIDTRFAKLETALRDADRRIAVLNRLARTGGEKAGEAASDNPDEDVRYAVVYELADAGFSPVEIAKDLGRTPGEIELILNLRRTARQ
;
A
#
# COMPACT_ATOMS: atom_id res chain seq x y z
N MET A 1 -25.04 -32.16 -9.49
CA MET A 1 -23.86 -32.18 -8.59
C MET A 1 -22.66 -31.45 -9.21
N LEU A 2 -22.87 -30.27 -9.83
CA LEU A 2 -21.79 -29.47 -10.46
C LEU A 2 -22.13 -27.97 -10.52
N ARG A 3 -23.00 -27.50 -9.61
CA ARG A 3 -23.44 -26.09 -9.49
C ARG A 3 -23.00 -25.42 -8.19
N ILE A 4 -22.22 -26.11 -7.35
CA ILE A 4 -21.80 -25.61 -6.02
C ILE A 4 -20.43 -24.89 -6.09
N LEU A 5 -19.73 -24.92 -7.23
CA LEU A 5 -18.38 -24.34 -7.33
C LEU A 5 -18.31 -22.89 -7.85
N ALA A 6 -19.44 -22.23 -8.13
CA ALA A 6 -19.46 -20.94 -8.84
C ALA A 6 -19.89 -19.72 -7.98
N THR A 7 -20.11 -19.88 -6.68
CA THR A 7 -20.66 -18.80 -5.82
C THR A 7 -19.69 -18.27 -4.76
N LEU A 8 -18.39 -18.59 -4.82
CA LEU A 8 -17.42 -18.15 -3.80
C LEU A 8 -16.51 -16.98 -4.21
N THR A 9 -16.76 -16.34 -5.34
CA THR A 9 -15.96 -15.19 -5.81
C THR A 9 -16.88 -14.07 -6.25
N GLY A 10 -17.49 -13.34 -5.30
CA GLY A 10 -18.24 -12.15 -5.69
C GLY A 10 -19.29 -11.60 -4.72
N GLU A 11 -19.44 -12.11 -3.50
CA GLU A 11 -20.23 -11.38 -2.49
C GLU A 11 -19.30 -10.55 -1.62
N THR A 12 -19.61 -9.25 -1.59
CA THR A 12 -19.02 -8.25 -0.70
C THR A 12 -18.83 -8.83 0.70
N PHE A 13 -17.60 -8.79 1.22
CA PHE A 13 -17.31 -9.08 2.62
C PHE A 13 -18.02 -8.03 3.50
N ASP A 14 -19.29 -8.25 3.77
CA ASP A 14 -20.10 -7.42 4.65
C ASP A 14 -19.53 -7.55 6.07
N ALA A 15 -19.33 -6.42 6.76
CA ALA A 15 -18.76 -6.39 8.10
C ALA A 15 -19.52 -7.31 9.07
N ASN A 16 -20.83 -7.47 8.88
CA ASN A 16 -21.66 -8.38 9.66
C ASN A 16 -21.30 -9.86 9.45
N SER A 17 -20.96 -10.27 8.22
CA SER A 17 -20.55 -11.65 7.92
C SER A 17 -19.20 -11.98 8.59
N MET A 18 -18.29 -11.00 8.64
CA MET A 18 -16.99 -11.13 9.30
C MET A 18 -17.13 -11.21 10.83
N VAL A 19 -18.03 -10.41 11.42
CA VAL A 19 -18.34 -10.48 12.86
C VAL A 19 -18.99 -11.82 13.21
N ALA A 20 -19.91 -12.33 12.39
CA ALA A 20 -20.56 -13.62 12.61
C ALA A 20 -19.56 -14.80 12.57
N MET A 21 -18.62 -14.80 11.62
CA MET A 21 -17.57 -15.82 11.57
C MET A 21 -16.62 -15.76 12.77
N LEU A 22 -16.29 -14.55 13.23
CA LEU A 22 -15.41 -14.36 14.39
C LEU A 22 -16.08 -14.86 15.68
N LEU A 23 -17.38 -14.58 15.86
CA LEU A 23 -18.18 -15.12 16.97
C LEU A 23 -18.29 -16.65 16.90
N ALA A 24 -18.51 -17.23 15.71
CA ALA A 24 -18.57 -18.67 15.53
C ALA A 24 -17.23 -19.36 15.86
N ALA A 25 -16.10 -18.77 15.47
CA ALA A 25 -14.78 -19.26 15.80
C ALA A 25 -14.51 -19.25 17.31
N ILE A 26 -14.88 -18.16 18.00
CA ILE A 26 -14.75 -18.04 19.47
C ILE A 26 -15.63 -19.08 20.17
N ALA A 27 -16.89 -19.23 19.74
CA ALA A 27 -17.81 -20.22 20.31
C ALA A 27 -17.30 -21.65 20.12
N GLY A 28 -16.79 -21.97 18.93
CA GLY A 28 -16.16 -23.26 18.63
C GLY A 28 -14.93 -23.52 19.51
N PHE A 29 -14.07 -22.51 19.66
CA PHE A 29 -12.90 -22.58 20.52
C PHE A 29 -13.26 -22.80 22.01
N MET A 30 -14.30 -22.12 22.51
CA MET A 30 -14.82 -22.32 23.86
C MET A 30 -15.40 -23.71 24.09
N LEU A 31 -16.12 -24.27 23.11
CA LEU A 31 -16.66 -25.63 23.19
C LEU A 31 -15.54 -26.68 23.20
N ILE A 32 -14.54 -26.54 22.35
CA ILE A 32 -13.40 -27.48 22.27
C ILE A 32 -12.59 -27.45 23.57
N THR A 33 -12.31 -26.27 24.12
CA THR A 33 -11.58 -26.12 25.38
C THR A 33 -12.41 -26.62 26.58
N GLY A 34 -13.72 -26.38 26.59
CA GLY A 34 -14.64 -26.91 27.61
C GLY A 34 -14.76 -28.44 27.59
N MET A 35 -14.84 -29.05 26.41
CA MET A 35 -14.88 -30.50 26.26
C MET A 35 -13.54 -31.15 26.64
N ARG A 36 -12.41 -30.54 26.28
CA ARG A 36 -11.08 -31.01 26.72
C ARG A 36 -10.93 -30.98 28.24
N ARG A 37 -11.50 -29.96 28.90
CA ARG A 37 -11.50 -29.86 30.36
C ARG A 37 -12.36 -30.96 31.00
N ARG A 38 -13.58 -31.17 30.50
CA ARG A 38 -14.48 -32.24 30.98
C ARG A 38 -13.94 -33.65 30.72
N GLN A 39 -13.27 -33.89 29.59
CA GLN A 39 -12.64 -35.18 29.32
C GLN A 39 -11.51 -35.49 30.31
N ARG A 40 -10.70 -34.49 30.68
CA ARG A 40 -9.67 -34.63 31.72
C ARG A 40 -10.25 -34.91 33.10
N GLU A 41 -11.42 -34.36 33.41
CA GLU A 41 -12.11 -34.64 34.68
C GLU A 41 -12.72 -36.04 34.72
N ARG A 42 -13.30 -36.52 33.60
CA ARG A 42 -13.80 -37.90 33.51
C ARG A 42 -12.68 -38.93 33.62
N ALA A 43 -11.53 -38.67 33.01
CA ALA A 43 -10.35 -39.54 33.13
C ALA A 43 -9.81 -39.64 34.58
N LYS A 44 -10.06 -38.63 35.43
CA LYS A 44 -9.67 -38.66 36.84
C LYS A 44 -10.68 -39.37 37.75
N GLN A 45 -11.94 -39.53 37.34
CA GLN A 45 -12.98 -40.18 38.16
C GLN A 45 -13.00 -41.71 38.02
N THR A 46 -12.35 -42.28 37.00
CA THR A 46 -12.28 -43.75 36.80
C THR A 46 -11.05 -44.40 37.43
N ALA A 47 -10.18 -43.64 38.10
CA ALA A 47 -9.03 -44.18 38.82
C ALA A 47 -9.44 -44.59 40.25
N PRO A 48 -9.09 -45.81 40.72
CA PRO A 48 -9.43 -46.28 42.07
C PRO A 48 -8.81 -45.38 43.15
N PRO A 49 -9.44 -45.26 44.35
CA PRO A 49 -8.98 -44.36 45.40
C PRO A 49 -7.69 -44.89 46.05
N VAL A 50 -6.55 -44.41 45.56
CA VAL A 50 -5.24 -44.60 46.22
C VAL A 50 -5.17 -43.65 47.43
N PRO A 51 -4.72 -44.11 48.62
CA PRO A 51 -4.74 -43.31 49.84
C PRO A 51 -3.93 -42.01 49.73
N ARG A 52 -4.60 -40.89 50.03
CA ARG A 52 -4.03 -39.56 50.21
C ARG A 52 -2.94 -39.58 51.29
N ARG A 53 -1.67 -39.58 50.89
CA ARG A 53 -0.55 -39.20 51.77
C ARG A 53 0.45 -38.21 51.17
N PHE A 54 0.15 -37.61 50.01
CA PHE A 54 1.05 -36.66 49.33
C PHE A 54 0.34 -35.38 48.86
N ALA A 55 -0.59 -34.86 49.67
CA ALA A 55 -1.24 -33.58 49.38
C ALA A 55 -0.38 -32.34 49.76
N GLU A 56 0.89 -32.53 50.15
CA GLU A 56 1.86 -31.45 50.39
C GLU A 56 2.71 -31.09 49.15
N SER A 57 2.63 -31.82 48.04
CA SER A 57 3.43 -31.53 46.83
C SER A 57 2.85 -30.42 45.93
N ALA A 58 2.03 -29.52 46.49
CA ALA A 58 1.26 -28.52 45.74
C ALA A 58 2.08 -27.40 45.07
N SER A 59 3.42 -27.42 45.14
CA SER A 59 4.27 -26.66 44.20
C SER A 59 5.70 -27.22 44.18
N SER A 60 5.89 -28.31 43.44
CA SER A 60 7.21 -28.90 43.24
C SER A 60 8.22 -27.83 42.77
N PRO A 61 9.36 -27.64 43.46
CA PRO A 61 10.39 -26.67 43.08
C PRO A 61 10.84 -26.84 41.62
N ASP A 62 10.84 -28.08 41.13
CA ASP A 62 11.15 -28.43 39.74
C ASP A 62 10.28 -27.71 38.70
N SER A 63 8.98 -27.53 38.96
CA SER A 63 8.07 -26.84 38.03
C SER A 63 8.38 -25.35 37.90
N LYS A 64 8.81 -24.71 39.00
CA LYS A 64 9.21 -23.30 38.99
C LYS A 64 10.56 -23.10 38.29
N GLU A 65 11.47 -24.05 38.45
CA GLU A 65 12.77 -24.02 37.78
C GLU A 65 12.63 -24.24 36.27
N ASN A 66 11.79 -25.20 35.85
CA ASN A 66 11.49 -25.43 34.43
C ASN A 66 10.87 -24.18 33.78
N LEU A 67 9.90 -23.53 34.44
CA LEU A 67 9.31 -22.29 33.92
C LEU A 67 10.32 -21.16 33.78
N ARG A 68 11.26 -21.03 34.73
CA ARG A 68 12.34 -20.03 34.63
C ARG A 68 13.25 -20.29 33.44
N ARG A 69 13.65 -21.54 33.22
CA ARG A 69 14.45 -21.95 32.05
C ARG A 69 13.71 -21.69 30.74
N ASP A 70 12.41 -21.98 30.69
CA ASP A 70 11.59 -21.71 29.50
C ASP A 70 11.49 -20.20 29.19
N LEU A 71 11.34 -19.36 30.22
CA LEU A 71 11.33 -17.90 30.07
C LEU A 71 12.69 -17.36 29.62
N GLU A 72 13.78 -17.84 30.21
CA GLU A 72 15.14 -17.48 29.79
C GLU A 72 15.38 -17.86 28.34
N ARG A 73 14.90 -19.04 27.92
CA ARG A 73 14.95 -19.48 26.53
C ARG A 73 14.14 -18.58 25.61
N LEU A 74 12.89 -18.25 25.96
CA LEU A 74 12.03 -17.37 25.17
C LEU A 74 12.62 -15.96 25.04
N ILE A 75 13.23 -15.43 26.10
CA ILE A 75 13.92 -14.12 26.06
C ILE A 75 15.12 -14.18 25.12
N GLY A 76 15.88 -15.27 25.16
CA GLY A 76 16.97 -15.52 24.21
C GLY A 76 16.48 -15.56 22.77
N GLU A 77 15.44 -16.35 22.49
CA GLU A 77 14.83 -16.46 21.16
C GLU A 77 14.27 -15.11 20.67
N LEU A 78 13.64 -14.32 21.54
CA LEU A 78 13.14 -12.99 21.20
C LEU A 78 14.28 -12.01 20.89
N HIS A 79 15.37 -12.05 21.66
CA HIS A 79 16.53 -11.23 21.43
C HIS A 79 17.20 -11.57 20.09
N ASP A 80 17.34 -12.86 19.77
CA ASP A 80 17.89 -13.30 18.49
C ASP A 80 16.97 -12.93 17.32
N LEU A 81 15.65 -13.04 17.48
CA LEU A 81 14.69 -12.59 16.49
C LEU A 81 14.77 -11.07 16.27
N SER A 82 14.89 -10.29 17.35
CA SER A 82 15.05 -8.84 17.28
C SER A 82 16.32 -8.45 16.53
N ARG A 83 17.45 -9.10 16.83
CA ARG A 83 18.71 -8.91 16.09
C ARG A 83 18.58 -9.26 14.61
N LYS A 84 17.92 -10.37 14.30
CA LYS A 84 17.69 -10.80 12.91
C LYS A 84 16.81 -9.80 12.15
N LEU A 85 15.72 -9.35 12.77
CA LEU A 85 14.85 -8.33 12.20
C LEU A 85 15.57 -7.01 11.98
N GLY A 86 16.40 -6.58 12.93
CA GLY A 86 17.25 -5.38 12.79
C GLY A 86 18.13 -5.46 11.55
N ALA A 87 18.90 -6.54 11.40
CA ALA A 87 19.77 -6.73 10.24
C ALA A 87 19.00 -6.79 8.91
N GLU A 88 17.82 -7.40 8.90
CA GLU A 88 16.96 -7.45 7.71
C GLU A 88 16.40 -6.07 7.34
N ILE A 89 15.95 -5.30 8.34
CA ILE A 89 15.47 -3.93 8.15
C ILE A 89 16.59 -3.05 7.61
N ASP A 90 17.79 -3.11 8.19
CA ASP A 90 18.96 -2.34 7.73
C ASP A 90 19.29 -2.65 6.26
N THR A 91 19.25 -3.93 5.89
CA THR A 91 19.47 -4.35 4.50
C THR A 91 18.40 -3.78 3.55
N ARG A 92 17.13 -3.80 3.97
CA ARG A 92 16.03 -3.25 3.16
C ARG A 92 16.12 -1.72 3.06
N PHE A 93 16.51 -1.04 4.14
CA PHE A 93 16.74 0.40 4.15
C PHE A 93 17.85 0.81 3.18
N ALA A 94 18.99 0.12 3.19
CA ALA A 94 20.09 0.40 2.27
C ALA A 94 19.67 0.24 0.79
N LYS A 95 18.83 -0.77 0.49
CA LYS A 95 18.26 -0.96 -0.85
C LYS A 95 17.31 0.17 -1.24
N LEU A 96 16.45 0.60 -0.32
CA LEU A 96 15.51 1.70 -0.56
C LEU A 96 16.24 3.02 -0.78
N GLU A 97 17.26 3.33 0.01
CA GLU A 97 18.09 4.54 -0.14
C GLU A 97 18.80 4.56 -1.51
N THR A 98 19.30 3.40 -1.95
CA THR A 98 19.92 3.26 -3.28
C THR A 98 18.90 3.47 -4.40
N ALA A 99 17.71 2.89 -4.29
CA ALA A 99 16.65 3.06 -5.28
C ALA A 99 16.15 4.52 -5.35
N LEU A 100 16.02 5.18 -4.20
CA LEU A 100 15.61 6.58 -4.12
C LEU A 100 16.64 7.50 -4.82
N ARG A 101 17.93 7.29 -4.55
CA ARG A 101 19.01 8.01 -5.24
C ARG A 101 19.02 7.80 -6.76
N ASP A 102 18.73 6.58 -7.22
CA ASP A 102 18.64 6.31 -8.66
C ASP A 102 17.44 7.02 -9.29
N ALA A 103 16.28 7.01 -8.61
CA ALA A 103 15.09 7.72 -9.06
C ALA A 103 15.35 9.24 -9.14
N ASP A 104 15.96 9.84 -8.11
CA ASP A 104 16.30 11.26 -8.10
C ASP A 104 17.26 11.61 -9.24
N ARG A 105 18.26 10.76 -9.51
CA ARG A 105 19.17 10.95 -10.64
C ARG A 105 18.44 10.94 -11.97
N ARG A 106 17.51 10.01 -12.16
CA ARG A 106 16.69 9.93 -13.39
C ARG A 106 15.79 11.15 -13.56
N ILE A 107 15.15 11.61 -12.48
CA ILE A 107 14.33 12.83 -12.49
C ILE A 107 15.19 14.04 -12.88
N ALA A 108 16.39 14.18 -12.32
CA ALA A 108 17.30 15.27 -12.67
C ALA A 108 17.70 15.24 -14.16
N VAL A 109 17.98 14.05 -14.70
CA VAL A 109 18.28 13.88 -16.13
C VAL A 109 17.07 14.24 -16.99
N LEU A 110 15.88 13.73 -16.64
CA LEU A 110 14.65 14.04 -17.37
C LEU A 110 14.33 15.53 -17.35
N ASN A 111 14.44 16.20 -16.20
CA ASN A 111 14.22 17.64 -16.09
C ASN A 111 15.23 18.44 -16.92
N ARG A 112 16.49 17.99 -16.99
CA ARG A 112 17.50 18.62 -17.85
C ARG A 112 17.13 18.45 -19.33
N LEU A 113 16.76 17.24 -19.75
CA LEU A 113 16.35 16.96 -21.13
C LEU A 113 15.08 17.74 -21.51
N ALA A 114 14.09 17.78 -20.63
CA ALA A 114 12.87 18.55 -20.82
C ALA A 114 13.16 20.05 -20.94
N ARG A 115 14.08 20.59 -20.13
CA ARG A 115 14.49 22.00 -20.23
C ARG A 115 15.22 22.30 -21.54
N THR A 116 16.21 21.49 -21.92
CA THR A 116 16.93 21.67 -23.20
C THR A 116 16.02 21.47 -24.42
N GLY A 117 15.05 20.56 -24.34
CA GLY A 117 14.02 20.38 -25.37
C GLY A 117 13.06 21.56 -25.45
N GLY A 118 12.65 22.10 -24.30
CA GLY A 118 11.80 23.30 -24.21
C GLY A 118 12.50 24.57 -24.68
N GLU A 119 13.79 24.74 -24.39
CA GLU A 119 14.60 25.87 -24.89
C GLU A 119 14.76 25.79 -26.42
N LYS A 120 15.06 24.61 -26.98
CA LYS A 120 15.11 24.44 -28.44
C LYS A 120 13.74 24.62 -29.12
N ALA A 121 12.65 24.22 -28.47
CA ALA A 121 11.30 24.45 -29.00
C ALA A 121 10.90 25.93 -28.89
N GLY A 122 11.29 26.62 -27.81
CA GLY A 122 11.01 28.04 -27.60
C GLY A 122 11.81 28.97 -28.51
N GLU A 123 13.05 28.61 -28.86
CA GLU A 123 13.92 29.39 -29.74
C GLU A 123 13.63 29.13 -31.24
N ALA A 124 13.07 27.97 -31.59
CA ALA A 124 12.59 27.68 -32.94
C ALA A 124 11.19 28.27 -33.25
N ALA A 125 10.42 28.62 -32.22
CA ALA A 125 9.09 29.21 -32.35
C ALA A 125 9.10 30.75 -32.50
N SER A 126 10.24 31.43 -32.32
CA SER A 126 10.32 32.90 -32.43
C SER A 126 10.77 33.43 -33.80
N ASP A 127 11.04 32.58 -34.79
CA ASP A 127 11.59 33.05 -36.09
C ASP A 127 11.19 32.18 -37.30
N ASN A 128 10.00 31.55 -37.27
CA ASN A 128 9.48 30.81 -38.42
C ASN A 128 8.28 31.55 -39.06
N PRO A 129 8.41 32.13 -40.27
CA PRO A 129 7.30 32.77 -40.98
C PRO A 129 6.14 31.81 -41.31
N ASP A 130 6.38 30.49 -41.25
CA ASP A 130 5.35 29.45 -41.41
C ASP A 130 4.46 29.27 -40.16
N GLU A 131 4.85 29.80 -39.01
CA GLU A 131 4.02 29.78 -37.79
C GLU A 131 2.95 30.88 -37.82
N ASP A 132 3.28 32.06 -38.34
CA ASP A 132 2.30 33.15 -38.53
C ASP A 132 1.13 32.73 -39.44
N VAL A 133 1.41 31.94 -40.49
CA VAL A 133 0.38 31.39 -41.38
C VAL A 133 -0.51 30.38 -40.64
N ARG A 134 0.06 29.59 -39.72
CA ARG A 134 -0.71 28.62 -38.90
C ARG A 134 -1.51 29.30 -37.80
N TYR A 135 -1.05 30.43 -37.28
CA TYR A 135 -1.75 31.22 -36.28
C TYR A 135 -2.84 32.13 -36.86
N ALA A 136 -2.84 32.35 -38.19
CA ALA A 136 -3.88 33.11 -38.87
C ALA A 136 -5.29 32.60 -38.57
N VAL A 137 -5.51 31.27 -38.60
CA VAL A 137 -6.81 30.65 -38.29
C VAL A 137 -7.23 30.92 -36.84
N VAL A 138 -6.29 30.89 -35.89
CA VAL A 138 -6.55 31.21 -34.48
C VAL A 138 -6.95 32.68 -34.32
N TYR A 139 -6.33 33.58 -35.07
CA TYR A 139 -6.66 35.01 -35.05
C TYR A 139 -8.01 35.31 -35.68
N GLU A 140 -8.36 34.66 -36.80
CA GLU A 140 -9.66 34.81 -37.43
C GLU A 140 -10.80 34.34 -36.50
N LEU A 141 -10.63 33.19 -35.85
CA LEU A 141 -11.63 32.69 -34.90
C LEU A 141 -11.74 33.60 -33.66
N ALA A 142 -10.63 34.12 -33.15
CA ALA A 142 -10.68 35.07 -32.04
C ALA A 142 -11.34 36.41 -32.44
N ASP A 143 -11.08 36.90 -33.65
CA ASP A 143 -11.70 38.12 -34.19
C ASP A 143 -13.20 37.92 -34.48
N ALA A 144 -13.62 36.68 -34.78
CA ALA A 144 -15.02 36.28 -34.87
C ALA A 144 -15.72 36.13 -33.49
N GLY A 145 -14.98 36.28 -32.39
CA GLY A 145 -15.51 36.29 -31.02
C GLY A 145 -15.52 34.94 -30.30
N PHE A 146 -14.88 33.91 -30.83
CA PHE A 146 -14.76 32.62 -30.15
C PHE A 146 -13.83 32.71 -28.93
N SER A 147 -14.17 31.98 -27.86
CA SER A 147 -13.35 31.92 -26.66
C SER A 147 -12.12 31.03 -26.85
N PRO A 148 -11.02 31.23 -26.09
CA PRO A 148 -9.81 30.41 -26.20
C PRO A 148 -10.07 28.91 -26.00
N VAL A 149 -11.04 28.55 -25.16
CA VAL A 149 -11.42 27.16 -24.88
C VAL A 149 -12.17 26.53 -26.07
N GLU A 150 -13.03 27.28 -26.74
CA GLU A 150 -13.76 26.82 -27.93
C GLU A 150 -12.82 26.62 -29.11
N ILE A 151 -11.91 27.57 -29.35
CA ILE A 151 -10.88 27.48 -30.38
C ILE A 151 -9.97 26.27 -30.14
N ALA A 152 -9.55 26.06 -28.89
CA ALA A 152 -8.74 24.90 -28.50
C ALA A 152 -9.45 23.57 -28.80
N LYS A 153 -10.75 23.49 -28.50
CA LYS A 153 -11.58 22.31 -28.76
C LYS A 153 -11.73 22.04 -30.27
N ASP A 154 -11.98 23.07 -31.07
CA ASP A 154 -12.21 22.95 -32.51
C ASP A 154 -10.93 22.60 -33.28
N LEU A 155 -9.79 23.16 -32.86
CA LEU A 155 -8.49 22.94 -33.48
C LEU A 155 -7.69 21.76 -32.87
N GLY A 156 -8.23 21.09 -31.84
CA GLY A 156 -7.57 19.97 -31.16
C GLY A 156 -6.29 20.36 -30.40
N ARG A 157 -6.23 21.58 -29.86
CA ARG A 157 -5.09 22.15 -29.13
C ARG A 157 -5.41 22.35 -27.65
N THR A 158 -4.42 22.73 -26.85
CA THR A 158 -4.65 23.05 -25.42
C THR A 158 -5.09 24.51 -25.23
N PRO A 159 -5.95 24.82 -24.24
CA PRO A 159 -6.36 26.20 -23.97
C PRO A 159 -5.20 27.16 -23.71
N GLY A 160 -4.17 26.71 -22.97
CA GLY A 160 -3.00 27.53 -22.67
C GLY A 160 -2.16 27.87 -23.92
N GLU A 161 -2.12 26.98 -24.91
CA GLU A 161 -1.45 27.23 -26.19
C GLU A 161 -2.17 28.32 -26.99
N ILE A 162 -3.51 28.29 -27.01
CA ILE A 162 -4.32 29.33 -27.67
C ILE A 162 -4.14 30.68 -26.96
N GLU A 163 -4.17 30.71 -25.63
CA GLU A 163 -3.94 31.93 -24.85
C GLU A 163 -2.55 32.52 -25.12
N LEU A 164 -1.53 31.68 -25.24
CA LEU A 164 -0.17 32.12 -25.59
C LEU A 164 -0.15 32.78 -26.97
N ILE A 165 -0.72 32.14 -28.00
CA ILE A 165 -0.77 32.66 -29.38
C ILE A 165 -1.48 34.03 -29.44
N LEU A 166 -2.59 34.19 -28.70
CA LEU A 166 -3.32 35.46 -28.62
C LEU A 166 -2.53 36.55 -27.87
N ASN A 167 -1.82 36.18 -26.81
CA ASN A 167 -0.94 37.10 -26.08
C ASN A 167 0.23 37.58 -26.94
N LEU A 168 0.84 36.69 -27.75
CA LEU A 168 1.91 37.06 -28.68
C LEU A 168 1.44 38.14 -29.68
N ARG A 169 0.23 38.00 -30.24
CA ARG A 169 -0.37 39.03 -31.12
C ARG A 169 -0.60 40.36 -30.41
N ARG A 170 -1.03 40.33 -29.14
CA ARG A 170 -1.25 41.53 -28.34
C ARG A 170 0.06 42.26 -28.07
N THR A 171 1.10 41.53 -27.69
CA THR A 171 2.43 42.08 -27.41
C THR A 171 3.09 42.63 -28.67
N ALA A 172 2.92 41.99 -29.83
CA ALA A 172 3.46 42.48 -31.10
C ALA A 172 2.79 43.76 -31.65
N ARG A 173 1.59 44.11 -31.15
CA ARG A 173 0.86 45.34 -31.54
C ARG A 173 1.13 46.53 -30.62
N GLN A 174 1.80 46.32 -29.49
CA GLN A 174 2.18 47.37 -28.53
C GLN A 174 3.54 47.94 -28.88
#